data_AF-A0A3D5R5R9-F1
#
_entry.id   AF-A0A3D5R5R9-F1
#
_cell.length_a   1.000
_cell.length_b   1.000
_cell.length_c   1.000
_cell.angle_alpha   90.00
_cell.angle_beta   90.00
_cell.angle_gamma   90.00
#
_symmetry.space_group_name_H-M   'P 1'
#
loop_
_entity.id
_entity.type
_entity.pdbx_description
1 polymer ?
#
loop_
_entity_poly.entity_id
_entity_poly.type
_entity_poly.pdbx_seq_one_letter_code
_entity_poly.pdbx_strand_id
1 'polypeptide(L)'
;MKCYEIKNCCFNGTEHVTSKCPPHKFKIGCWEYDWVSFYNKMPECKEKLEWREIMLNKCPKCEIYEIHKEDMEKIIQGLRNS
;
A
#
# COMPACT_ATOMS: atom_id res chain seq x y z
N MET A 1 5.31 2.31 13.81
CA MET A 1 4.61 1.03 13.56
C MET A 1 4.44 0.87 12.07
N LYS A 2 4.93 -0.21 11.47
CA LYS A 2 4.82 -0.49 10.03
C LYS A 2 3.45 -1.09 9.71
N CYS A 3 2.97 -0.89 8.49
CA CYS A 3 1.61 -1.30 8.10
C CYS A 3 1.37 -2.81 8.16
N TYR A 4 2.40 -3.62 7.98
CA TYR A 4 2.28 -5.08 8.06
C TYR A 4 2.32 -5.61 9.50
N GLU A 5 2.56 -4.75 10.51
CA GLU A 5 2.56 -5.14 11.92
C GLU A 5 1.16 -5.09 12.56
N ILE A 6 0.20 -4.40 11.92
CA ILE A 6 -1.17 -4.30 12.42
C ILE A 6 -1.98 -5.55 12.08
N LYS A 7 -2.86 -5.97 13.00
CA LYS A 7 -3.71 -7.17 12.83
C LYS A 7 -4.59 -7.15 11.58
N ASN A 8 -5.01 -5.96 11.13
CA ASN A 8 -5.92 -5.80 10.00
C ASN A 8 -5.22 -5.69 8.64
N CYS A 9 -3.89 -5.86 8.58
CA CYS A 9 -3.16 -5.91 7.31
C CYS A 9 -3.19 -7.32 6.73
N CYS A 10 -3.45 -7.43 5.42
CA CYS A 10 -3.45 -8.71 4.70
C CYS A 10 -2.10 -9.45 4.73
N PHE A 11 -1.01 -8.77 5.12
CA PHE A 11 0.35 -9.33 5.16
C PHE A 11 0.89 -9.50 6.58
N ASN A 12 0.07 -9.28 7.61
CA ASN A 12 0.47 -9.49 9.00
C ASN A 12 0.79 -10.97 9.27
N GLY A 13 1.94 -11.22 9.91
CA GLY A 13 2.40 -12.58 10.22
C GLY A 13 2.84 -13.41 9.01
N THR A 14 2.96 -12.81 7.81
CA THR A 14 3.41 -13.51 6.60
C THR A 14 4.92 -13.35 6.38
N GLU A 15 5.52 -14.21 5.55
CA GLU A 15 6.94 -14.12 5.20
C GLU A 15 7.19 -12.90 4.29
N HIS A 16 8.22 -12.11 4.60
CA HIS A 16 8.46 -10.85 3.90
C HIS A 16 9.13 -11.06 2.55
N VAL A 17 10.06 -12.02 2.44
CA VAL A 17 10.85 -12.21 1.21
C VAL A 17 10.00 -12.60 -0.02
N THR A 18 8.89 -13.29 0.21
CA THR A 18 7.94 -13.72 -0.85
C THR A 18 6.72 -12.79 -0.96
N SER A 19 6.67 -11.70 -0.19
CA SER A 19 5.50 -10.85 -0.15
C SER A 19 5.29 -10.10 -1.47
N LYS A 20 4.04 -10.11 -1.95
CA LYS A 20 3.60 -9.26 -3.06
C LYS A 20 3.49 -7.79 -2.69
N CYS A 21 3.39 -7.47 -1.39
CA CYS A 21 3.35 -6.11 -0.89
C CYS A 21 4.76 -5.54 -0.82
N PRO A 22 5.11 -4.53 -1.64
CA PRO A 22 6.46 -3.99 -1.64
C PRO A 22 6.89 -3.42 -0.27
N PRO A 23 6.07 -2.63 0.46
CA PRO A 23 6.43 -2.19 1.81
C PRO A 23 6.76 -3.33 2.77
N HIS A 24 5.99 -4.42 2.73
CA HIS A 24 6.27 -5.59 3.56
C HIS A 24 7.56 -6.28 3.13
N LYS A 25 7.75 -6.49 1.82
CA LYS A 25 8.96 -7.10 1.26
C LYS A 25 10.24 -6.34 1.64
N PHE A 26 10.19 -5.01 1.56
CA PHE A 26 11.32 -4.12 1.89
C PHE A 26 11.40 -3.74 3.38
N LYS A 27 10.46 -4.23 4.20
CA LYS A 27 10.33 -3.89 5.63
C LYS A 27 10.19 -2.38 5.92
N ILE A 28 9.60 -1.63 5.00
CA ILE A 28 9.31 -0.19 5.16
C ILE A 28 7.81 0.04 5.38
N GLY A 29 7.44 1.25 5.76
CA GLY A 29 6.06 1.67 5.96
C GLY A 29 5.38 1.89 4.61
N CYS A 30 4.07 1.62 4.53
CA CYS A 30 3.34 1.88 3.28
C CYS A 30 3.29 3.38 2.93
N TRP A 31 3.42 4.28 3.89
CA TRP A 31 3.52 5.73 3.67
C TRP A 31 4.92 6.16 3.20
N GLU A 32 5.94 5.30 3.37
CA GLU A 32 7.32 5.57 2.93
C GLU A 32 7.58 5.05 1.51
N TYR A 33 6.68 4.23 0.96
CA TYR A 33 6.85 3.61 -0.34
C TYR A 33 6.24 4.46 -1.45
N ASP A 34 6.97 4.60 -2.56
CA ASP A 34 6.51 5.32 -3.74
C ASP A 34 5.50 4.47 -4.55
N TRP A 35 4.28 4.40 -4.02
CA TRP A 35 3.17 3.70 -4.63
C TRP A 35 2.78 4.27 -6.00
N VAL A 36 2.92 5.58 -6.20
CA VAL A 36 2.51 6.23 -7.46
C VAL A 36 3.46 5.78 -8.58
N SER A 37 4.77 5.88 -8.37
CA SER A 37 5.73 5.38 -9.36
C SER A 37 5.64 3.87 -9.56
N PHE A 38 5.42 3.10 -8.49
CA PHE A 38 5.19 1.66 -8.59
C PHE A 38 3.99 1.36 -9.49
N TYR A 39 2.85 1.98 -9.19
CA TYR A 39 1.60 1.80 -9.93
C TYR A 39 1.73 2.20 -11.40
N ASN A 40 2.38 3.33 -11.69
CA ASN A 40 2.57 3.83 -13.05
C ASN A 40 3.46 2.91 -13.90
N LYS A 41 4.37 2.17 -13.27
CA LYS A 41 5.24 1.20 -13.95
C LYS A 41 4.61 -0.18 -14.09
N MET A 42 3.48 -0.45 -13.42
CA MET A 42 2.78 -1.72 -13.58
C MET A 42 2.14 -1.81 -14.96
N PRO A 43 2.21 -2.99 -15.63
CA PRO A 43 1.48 -3.22 -16.86
C PRO A 43 -0.04 -3.10 -16.61
N GLU A 44 -0.78 -2.71 -17.65
CA GLU A 44 -2.25 -2.68 -17.62
C GLU A 44 -2.80 -4.10 -17.55
N CYS A 45 -2.96 -4.61 -16.32
CA CYS A 45 -3.42 -5.95 -16.05
C CYS A 45 -4.30 -5.99 -14.79
N LYS A 46 -4.91 -7.14 -14.54
CA LYS A 46 -5.81 -7.37 -13.40
C LYS A 46 -5.13 -7.02 -12.06
N GLU A 47 -3.86 -7.35 -11.90
CA GLU A 47 -3.11 -7.08 -10.66
C GLU A 47 -3.03 -5.58 -10.36
N LYS A 48 -2.82 -4.74 -11.39
CA LYS A 48 -2.82 -3.28 -11.24
C LYS A 48 -4.17 -2.79 -10.73
N LEU A 49 -5.27 -3.31 -11.25
CA LEU A 49 -6.62 -2.96 -10.78
C LEU A 49 -6.87 -3.41 -9.33
N GLU A 50 -6.44 -4.61 -8.95
CA GLU A 50 -6.55 -5.14 -7.59
C GLU A 50 -5.79 -4.26 -6.59
N TRP A 51 -4.57 -3.84 -6.92
CA TRP A 51 -3.81 -2.91 -6.07
C TRP A 51 -4.52 -1.57 -5.90
N ARG A 52 -5.09 -1.01 -6.98
CA ARG A 52 -5.87 0.24 -6.90
C ARG A 52 -7.09 0.07 -5.99
N GLU A 53 -7.83 -1.02 -6.12
CA GLU A 53 -8.99 -1.29 -5.29
C GLU A 53 -8.62 -1.40 -3.80
N ILE A 54 -7.55 -2.14 -3.48
CA ILE A 54 -7.06 -2.27 -2.10
C ILE A 54 -6.65 -0.91 -1.54
N MET A 55 -5.85 -0.15 -2.29
CA MET A 55 -5.34 1.15 -1.86
C MET A 55 -6.45 2.19 -1.69
N LEU A 56 -7.48 2.17 -2.54
CA LEU A 56 -8.57 3.15 -2.48
C LEU A 56 -9.67 2.78 -1.48
N ASN A 57 -9.97 1.49 -1.28
CA ASN A 57 -11.14 1.07 -0.50
C ASN A 57 -10.78 0.47 0.88
N LYS A 58 -9.61 -0.17 1.00
CA LYS A 58 -9.19 -0.83 2.25
C LYS A 58 -8.22 0.01 3.06
N CYS A 59 -7.27 0.69 2.41
CA CYS A 59 -6.28 1.52 3.13
C CYS A 59 -6.90 2.68 3.94
N PRO A 60 -7.97 3.38 3.53
CA PRO A 60 -8.58 4.41 4.36
C PRO A 60 -9.17 3.90 5.70
N LYS A 61 -9.31 2.59 5.87
CA LYS A 61 -9.78 1.97 7.13
C LYS A 61 -8.63 1.48 8.02
N CYS A 62 -7.39 1.72 7.60
CA CYS A 62 -6.17 1.26 8.26
C CYS A 62 -5.73 2.26 9.34
N GLU A 63 -5.32 1.77 10.51
CA GLU A 63 -4.79 2.62 11.59
C GLU A 63 -3.55 3.41 11.15
N ILE A 64 -2.68 2.80 10.32
CA ILE A 64 -1.51 3.50 9.76
C ILE A 64 -1.92 4.65 8.84
N TYR A 65 -3.05 4.52 8.15
CA TYR A 65 -3.57 5.60 7.32
C TYR A 65 -3.90 6.82 8.19
N GLU A 66 -4.59 6.62 9.32
CA GLU A 66 -4.92 7.73 10.23
C GLU A 66 -3.66 8.36 10.86
N ILE A 67 -2.66 7.56 11.22
CA ILE A 67 -1.40 8.06 11.80
C ILE A 67 -0.59 8.88 10.78
N HIS A 68 -0.56 8.44 9.52
CA HIS A 68 0.22 9.07 8.43
C HIS A 68 -0.68 9.68 7.36
N LYS A 69 -1.79 10.29 7.79
CA LYS A 69 -2.89 10.71 6.91
C LYS A 69 -2.44 11.59 5.76
N GLU A 70 -1.62 12.61 6.04
CA GLU A 70 -1.16 13.56 5.01
C GLU A 70 -0.35 12.88 3.90
N ASP A 71 0.55 11.96 4.24
CA ASP A 71 1.37 11.25 3.26
C ASP A 71 0.53 10.23 2.48
N MET A 72 -0.34 9.51 3.17
CA MET A 72 -1.23 8.53 2.56
C MET A 72 -2.28 9.18 1.66
N GLU A 73 -2.80 10.36 2.00
CA GLU A 73 -3.71 11.13 1.15
C GLU A 73 -3.04 11.56 -0.15
N LYS A 74 -1.77 12.01 -0.11
CA LYS A 74 -0.99 12.32 -1.31
C LYS A 74 -0.85 11.10 -2.21
N ILE A 75 -0.55 9.94 -1.63
CA ILE A 75 -0.45 8.66 -2.37
C ILE A 75 -1.80 8.31 -3.01
N ILE A 76 -2.89 8.34 -2.25
CA ILE A 76 -4.25 8.02 -2.76
C ILE A 76 -4.65 8.98 -3.88
N GLN A 77 -4.39 10.28 -3.72
CA GLN A 77 -4.70 11.27 -4.74
C GLN A 77 -3.85 11.06 -6.00
N GLY A 78 -2.57 10.71 -5.84
CA GLY A 78 -1.69 10.34 -6.95
C GLY A 78 -2.22 9.13 -7.72
N LEU A 79 -2.69 8.09 -7.02
CA LEU A 79 -3.28 6.89 -7.62
C LEU A 79 -4.62 7.17 -8.34
N ARG A 80 -5.42 8.13 -7.86
CA ARG A 80 -6.67 8.54 -8.53
C ARG A 80 -6.40 9.23 -9.87
N ASN A 81 -5.30 9.99 -9.94
CA ASN A 81 -4.88 10.74 -11.11
C ASN A 81 -3.96 9.95 -12.07
N SER A 82 -3.64 8.70 -11.72
CA SER A 82 -2.80 7.78 -12.50
C SER A 82 -3.62 6.79 -13.33
#